data_AF-E1NST6-F1
#
_entry.id   AF-E1NST6-F1
#
_cell.length_a   1.000
_cell.length_b   1.000
_cell.length_c   1.000
_cell.angle_alpha   90.00
_cell.angle_beta   90.00
_cell.angle_gamma   90.00
#
_symmetry.space_group_name_H-M   'P 1'
#
loop_
_entity.id
_entity.type
_entity.pdbx_description
1 polymer ?
#
loop_
_entity_poly.entity_id
_entity_poly.type
_entity_poly.pdbx_seq_one_letter_code
_entity_poly.pdbx_strand_id
1 'polypeptide(L)'
;MCDEEIRCIGCGSILQDKDSKLSGYMPHSAFNKMIQEPDTSVYCQRCFRLRHYNEITPVNENNDDFLRLLNSLGNKKALIVNVVDLFDFNNSLIASLDRFIGDNEFVLVGNKVDLFPKNSKESKIKDWMRQEANRNGLFPKKIFLLSANKKKKYR
;
A
#
# COMPACT_ATOMS: atom_id res chain seq x y z
N MET A 1 25.66 -4.44 -20.58
CA MET A 1 25.30 -3.03 -20.35
C MET A 1 24.16 -3.06 -19.37
N CYS A 2 24.39 -2.62 -18.13
CA CYS A 2 23.35 -2.60 -17.11
C CYS A 2 22.55 -1.31 -17.35
N ASP A 3 21.39 -1.42 -17.97
CA ASP A 3 20.39 -0.35 -17.99
C ASP A 3 19.88 -0.20 -16.56
N GLU A 4 20.54 0.62 -15.75
CA GLU A 4 20.04 0.98 -14.43
C GLU A 4 18.78 1.82 -14.62
N GLU A 5 17.62 1.16 -14.52
CA GLU A 5 16.32 1.82 -14.49
C GLU A 5 16.27 2.78 -13.32
N ILE A 6 16.29 4.08 -13.62
CA ILE A 6 16.32 5.08 -12.56
C ILE A 6 14.92 5.29 -12.01
N ARG A 7 14.80 5.23 -10.70
CA ARG A 7 13.51 5.20 -9.99
C ARG A 7 13.29 6.46 -9.17
N CYS A 8 12.04 6.88 -9.11
CA CYS A 8 11.59 7.93 -8.22
C CYS A 8 11.78 7.51 -6.76
N ILE A 9 12.47 8.32 -5.96
CA ILE A 9 12.66 8.04 -4.52
C ILE A 9 11.38 8.14 -3.69
N GLY A 10 10.32 8.75 -4.23
CA GLY A 10 9.03 8.88 -3.55
C GLY A 10 8.11 7.68 -3.76
N CYS A 11 7.90 7.26 -5.01
CA CYS A 11 6.93 6.21 -5.36
C CYS A 11 7.54 4.98 -6.02
N GLY A 12 8.84 4.93 -6.25
CA GLY A 12 9.54 3.76 -6.81
C GLY A 12 9.31 3.47 -8.30
N SER A 13 8.49 4.29 -8.98
CA SER A 13 8.25 4.17 -10.42
C SER A 13 9.49 4.51 -11.23
N ILE A 14 9.66 3.84 -12.36
CA ILE A 14 10.70 4.16 -13.35
C ILE A 14 10.44 5.57 -13.89
N LEU A 15 11.46 6.42 -13.89
CA LEU A 15 11.34 7.79 -14.37
C LEU A 15 11.25 7.83 -15.89
N GLN A 16 10.37 8.70 -16.40
CA GLN A 16 10.14 8.89 -17.83
C GLN A 16 9.68 10.32 -18.13
N ASP A 17 9.83 10.75 -19.36
CA ASP A 17 9.52 12.10 -19.84
C ASP A 17 8.56 12.13 -21.05
N LYS A 18 8.01 10.96 -21.42
CA LYS A 18 7.22 10.74 -22.62
C LYS A 18 5.73 11.05 -22.44
N ASP A 19 5.14 10.59 -21.33
CA ASP A 19 3.70 10.71 -21.09
C ASP A 19 3.40 11.24 -19.68
N SER A 20 2.83 12.44 -19.60
CA SER A 20 2.46 13.08 -18.34
C SER A 20 1.38 12.35 -17.53
N LYS A 21 0.64 11.44 -18.15
CA LYS A 21 -0.41 10.65 -17.51
C LYS A 21 0.09 9.34 -16.90
N LEU A 22 1.31 8.91 -17.22
CA LEU A 22 1.89 7.66 -16.72
C LEU A 22 2.74 7.90 -15.47
N SER A 23 2.80 6.88 -14.60
CA SER A 23 3.66 6.89 -13.42
C SER A 23 5.11 7.17 -13.78
N GLY A 24 5.79 7.92 -12.91
CA GLY A 24 7.19 8.29 -13.10
C GLY A 24 7.43 9.46 -14.05
N TYR A 25 6.39 10.12 -14.56
CA TYR A 25 6.58 11.29 -15.42
C TYR A 25 7.35 12.41 -14.71
N MET A 26 8.26 13.02 -15.45
CA MET A 26 8.90 14.28 -15.12
C MET A 26 9.08 15.13 -16.39
N PRO A 27 9.10 16.47 -16.28
CA PRO A 27 9.34 17.32 -17.43
C PRO A 27 10.65 16.99 -18.13
N HIS A 28 10.67 16.98 -19.47
CA HIS A 28 11.85 16.68 -20.29
C HIS A 28 13.10 17.48 -19.88
N SER A 29 12.94 18.75 -19.51
CA SER A 29 14.04 19.59 -19.02
C SER A 29 14.65 19.10 -17.71
N ALA A 30 13.84 18.54 -16.81
CA ALA A 30 14.30 17.94 -15.57
C ALA A 30 14.91 16.55 -15.82
N PHE A 31 14.36 15.79 -16.78
CA PHE A 31 14.87 14.46 -17.15
C PHE A 31 16.28 14.56 -17.75
N ASN A 32 16.51 15.52 -18.65
CA ASN A 32 17.83 15.75 -19.24
C ASN A 32 18.88 16.18 -18.21
N LYS A 33 18.52 17.04 -17.26
CA LYS A 33 19.43 17.43 -16.15
C LYS A 33 19.81 16.22 -15.30
N MET A 34 18.85 15.35 -15.04
CA MET A 34 19.04 14.16 -14.25
C MET A 34 19.89 13.09 -14.96
N ILE A 35 19.77 12.93 -16.29
CA ILE A 35 20.70 12.09 -17.07
C ILE A 35 22.14 12.62 -16.99
N GLN A 36 22.33 13.93 -16.93
CA GLN A 36 23.64 14.57 -16.82
C GLN A 36 24.23 14.47 -15.41
N GLU A 37 23.39 14.38 -14.37
CA GLU A 37 23.77 14.29 -12.96
C GLU A 37 23.07 13.09 -12.25
N PRO A 38 23.45 11.84 -12.56
CA PRO A 38 22.74 10.63 -12.13
C PRO A 38 22.76 10.35 -10.62
N ASP A 39 23.67 10.98 -9.86
CA ASP A 39 23.74 10.84 -8.39
C ASP A 39 22.66 11.65 -7.64
N THR A 40 21.83 12.40 -8.36
CA THR A 40 20.82 13.23 -7.75
C THR A 40 19.54 12.44 -7.46
N SER A 41 19.10 12.48 -6.20
CA SER A 41 17.81 11.90 -5.82
C SER A 41 16.66 12.74 -6.38
N VAL A 42 15.94 12.19 -7.38
CA VAL A 42 14.89 12.92 -8.10
C VAL A 42 13.50 12.35 -7.82
N TYR A 43 12.54 13.27 -7.68
CA TYR A 43 11.12 12.95 -7.60
C TYR A 43 10.45 13.05 -8.98
N CYS A 44 9.53 12.14 -9.26
CA CYS A 44 8.58 12.36 -10.36
C CYS A 44 7.67 13.56 -10.06
N GLN A 45 7.00 14.09 -11.08
CA GLN A 45 6.11 15.25 -10.96
C GLN A 45 5.06 15.08 -9.86
N ARG A 46 4.47 13.87 -9.73
CA ARG A 46 3.48 13.58 -8.68
C ARG A 46 4.06 13.69 -7.28
N CYS A 47 5.19 13.02 -7.02
CA CYS A 47 5.83 13.06 -5.71
C CYS A 47 6.32 14.47 -5.35
N PHE A 48 6.81 15.21 -6.35
CA PHE A 48 7.19 16.61 -6.18
C PHE A 48 5.99 17.47 -5.77
N ARG A 49 4.86 17.37 -6.49
CA ARG A 49 3.65 18.15 -6.18
C ARG A 49 3.03 17.76 -4.84
N LEU A 50 3.00 16.48 -4.51
CA LEU A 50 2.53 16.03 -3.20
C LEU A 50 3.41 16.59 -2.07
N ARG A 51 4.74 16.63 -2.25
CA ARG A 51 5.67 17.10 -1.22
C ARG A 51 5.68 18.62 -1.05
N HIS A 52 5.59 19.38 -2.15
CA HIS A 52 5.74 20.83 -2.12
C HIS A 52 4.42 21.59 -2.13
N TYR A 53 3.36 21.01 -2.68
CA TYR A 53 2.05 21.66 -2.85
C TYR A 53 0.90 20.88 -2.20
N ASN A 54 1.18 19.73 -1.55
CA ASN A 54 0.18 18.84 -0.97
C ASN A 54 -0.95 18.44 -1.96
N GLU A 55 -0.61 18.39 -3.25
CA GLU A 55 -1.56 18.16 -4.33
C GLU A 55 -1.52 16.71 -4.80
N ILE A 56 -2.67 16.04 -4.76
CA ILE A 56 -2.83 14.66 -5.21
C ILE A 56 -3.21 14.68 -6.69
N THR A 57 -2.26 14.37 -7.57
CA THR A 57 -2.54 14.20 -9.00
C THR A 57 -2.98 12.76 -9.26
N PRO A 58 -4.17 12.53 -9.85
CA PRO A 58 -4.60 11.19 -10.23
C PRO A 58 -3.70 10.67 -11.35
N VAL A 59 -3.18 9.47 -11.18
CA VAL A 59 -2.49 8.74 -12.25
C VAL A 59 -3.42 7.63 -12.67
N ASN A 60 -3.53 7.40 -13.97
CA ASN A 60 -4.19 6.22 -14.50
C ASN A 60 -3.27 5.01 -14.25
N GLU A 61 -3.11 4.61 -12.99
CA GLU A 61 -2.75 3.22 -12.73
C GLU A 61 -3.97 2.42 -13.17
N ASN A 62 -3.82 1.66 -14.26
CA ASN A 62 -4.89 0.84 -14.79
C ASN A 62 -5.39 -0.07 -13.67
N ASN A 63 -6.63 0.13 -13.22
CA ASN A 63 -7.30 -0.75 -12.27
C ASN A 63 -7.20 -2.23 -12.70
N ASP A 64 -7.06 -2.47 -14.00
CA ASP A 64 -6.82 -3.78 -14.60
C ASP A 64 -5.53 -4.45 -14.12
N ASP A 65 -4.44 -3.72 -13.90
CA ASP A 65 -3.18 -4.30 -13.43
C ASP A 65 -3.28 -4.73 -11.97
N PHE A 66 -3.99 -3.96 -11.15
CA PHE A 66 -4.32 -4.35 -9.78
C PHE A 66 -5.22 -5.59 -9.75
N LEU A 67 -6.25 -5.63 -10.60
CA LEU A 67 -7.13 -6.80 -10.72
C LEU A 67 -6.39 -8.04 -11.25
N ARG A 68 -5.46 -7.88 -12.20
CA ARG A 68 -4.60 -8.98 -12.68
C ARG A 68 -3.70 -9.51 -11.58
N LEU A 69 -3.10 -8.61 -10.78
CA LEU A 69 -2.30 -9.00 -9.63
C LEU A 69 -3.14 -9.79 -8.62
N LEU A 70 -4.33 -9.29 -8.28
CA LEU A 70 -5.24 -9.97 -7.35
C LEU A 70 -5.69 -11.34 -7.88
N ASN A 71 -6.07 -11.44 -9.15
CA ASN A 71 -6.42 -12.71 -9.78
C ASN A 71 -5.25 -13.71 -9.77
N SER A 72 -4.00 -13.23 -9.85
CA SER A 72 -2.83 -14.10 -9.75
C SER A 72 -2.63 -14.71 -8.35
N LEU A 73 -3.19 -14.08 -7.30
CA LEU A 73 -3.09 -14.58 -5.93
C LEU A 73 -3.94 -15.83 -5.72
N GLY A 74 -5.15 -15.89 -6.29
CA GLY A 74 -6.05 -17.04 -6.15
C GLY A 74 -5.46 -18.35 -6.68
N ASN A 75 -4.62 -18.28 -7.71
CA ASN A 75 -3.97 -19.45 -8.32
C ASN A 75 -2.71 -19.92 -7.58
N LYS A 76 -2.27 -19.19 -6.54
CA LYS A 76 -1.07 -19.51 -5.76
C LYS A 76 -1.49 -19.94 -4.36
N LYS A 77 -0.80 -20.94 -3.81
CA LYS A 77 -0.92 -21.31 -2.40
C LYS A 77 -0.06 -20.35 -1.57
N ALA A 78 -0.68 -19.34 -0.98
CA ALA A 78 -0.02 -18.28 -0.22
C ALA A 78 -0.78 -17.94 1.07
N LEU A 79 -0.08 -17.30 2.00
CA LEU A 79 -0.68 -16.67 3.17
C LEU A 79 -0.95 -15.20 2.83
N ILE A 80 -2.21 -14.78 2.88
CA ILE A 80 -2.60 -13.40 2.65
C ILE A 80 -2.65 -12.67 3.99
N VAL A 81 -1.77 -11.68 4.14
CA VAL A 81 -1.70 -10.83 5.34
C VAL A 81 -2.19 -9.44 4.96
N ASN A 82 -3.38 -9.05 5.41
CA ASN A 82 -3.90 -7.70 5.22
C ASN A 82 -3.61 -6.85 6.45
N VAL A 83 -2.85 -5.77 6.25
CA VAL A 83 -2.51 -4.79 7.30
C VAL A 83 -3.43 -3.59 7.17
N VAL A 84 -4.26 -3.37 8.19
CA VAL A 84 -5.26 -2.30 8.22
C VAL A 84 -4.93 -1.27 9.29
N ASP A 85 -5.24 0.01 9.06
CA ASP A 85 -5.22 1.02 10.10
C ASP A 85 -6.47 0.88 10.98
N LEU A 86 -6.30 0.78 12.30
CA LEU A 86 -7.43 0.66 13.22
C LEU A 86 -8.33 1.91 13.26
N PHE A 87 -7.82 3.09 12.90
CA PHE A 87 -8.57 4.34 12.90
C PHE A 87 -9.20 4.66 11.54
N ASP A 88 -8.73 4.00 10.48
CA ASP A 88 -9.28 4.11 9.12
C ASP A 88 -9.51 2.70 8.53
N PHE A 89 -10.23 1.86 9.29
CA PHE A 89 -10.37 0.43 8.99
C PHE A 89 -11.12 0.18 7.69
N ASN A 90 -12.23 0.87 7.46
CA ASN A 90 -13.08 0.67 6.28
C ASN A 90 -12.35 1.02 4.97
N ASN A 91 -11.51 2.04 4.99
CA ASN A 91 -10.74 2.46 3.82
C ASN A 91 -9.47 1.62 3.62
N SER A 92 -8.96 1.00 4.68
CA SER A 92 -7.83 0.07 4.63
C SER A 92 -8.26 -1.36 4.25
N LEU A 93 -9.55 -1.69 4.34
CA LEU A 93 -10.07 -3.00 4.04
C LEU A 93 -10.40 -3.10 2.54
N ILE A 94 -9.72 -4.01 1.84
CA ILE A 94 -10.02 -4.29 0.42
C ILE A 94 -11.31 -5.09 0.36
N ALA A 95 -12.41 -4.41 0.00
CA ALA A 95 -13.70 -5.05 -0.23
C ALA A 95 -13.61 -6.07 -1.38
N SER A 96 -14.37 -7.16 -1.28
CA SER A 96 -14.38 -8.25 -2.27
C SER A 96 -13.06 -9.02 -2.42
N LEU A 97 -12.09 -8.84 -1.51
CA LEU A 97 -10.82 -9.58 -1.55
C LEU A 97 -11.04 -11.09 -1.44
N ASP A 98 -12.11 -11.54 -0.79
CA ASP A 98 -12.54 -12.93 -0.67
C ASP A 98 -12.64 -13.63 -2.04
N ARG A 99 -13.12 -12.92 -3.08
CA ARG A 99 -13.26 -13.45 -4.44
C ARG A 99 -11.93 -13.72 -5.13
N PHE A 100 -10.87 -13.02 -4.70
CA PHE A 100 -9.54 -13.09 -5.33
C PHE A 100 -8.59 -14.02 -4.60
N ILE A 101 -8.76 -14.20 -3.28
CA ILE A 101 -7.86 -15.02 -2.47
C ILE A 101 -8.16 -16.52 -2.57
N GLY A 102 -9.35 -16.92 -3.02
CA GLY A 102 -9.73 -18.33 -3.15
C GLY A 102 -9.63 -19.07 -1.81
N ASP A 103 -8.95 -20.23 -1.81
CA ASP A 103 -8.76 -21.07 -0.62
C ASP A 103 -7.55 -20.66 0.25
N ASN A 104 -6.93 -19.50 -0.05
CA ASN A 104 -5.76 -19.06 0.69
C ASN A 104 -6.10 -18.65 2.13
N GLU A 105 -5.15 -18.92 3.03
CA GLU A 105 -5.30 -18.51 4.42
C GLU A 105 -5.25 -16.97 4.52
N PHE A 106 -6.25 -16.40 5.20
CA PHE A 106 -6.36 -14.96 5.41
C PHE A 106 -6.06 -14.59 6.87
N VAL A 107 -5.15 -13.65 7.06
CA VAL A 107 -4.78 -13.07 8.37
C VAL A 107 -4.96 -11.56 8.31
N LEU A 108 -5.59 -11.02 9.35
CA LEU A 108 -5.84 -9.59 9.48
C LEU A 108 -4.94 -9.00 10.57
N VAL A 109 -4.35 -7.84 10.28
CA VAL A 109 -3.37 -7.20 11.16
C VAL A 109 -3.73 -5.74 11.35
N GLY A 110 -4.15 -5.36 12.56
CA GLY A 110 -4.53 -3.99 12.89
C GLY A 110 -3.33 -3.18 13.37
N ASN A 111 -2.87 -2.21 12.59
CA ASN A 111 -1.79 -1.29 12.93
C ASN A 111 -2.31 -0.10 13.79
N LYS A 112 -1.38 0.64 14.40
CA LYS A 112 -1.61 1.84 15.22
C LYS A 112 -2.40 1.58 16.51
N VAL A 113 -2.27 0.39 17.10
CA VAL A 113 -2.92 0.07 18.38
C VAL A 113 -2.49 1.00 19.52
N ASP A 114 -1.34 1.66 19.40
CA ASP A 114 -0.81 2.60 20.38
C ASP A 114 -1.60 3.91 20.51
N LEU A 115 -2.44 4.22 19.52
CA LEU A 115 -3.33 5.38 19.56
C LEU A 115 -4.59 5.11 20.40
N PHE A 116 -4.87 3.87 20.78
CA PHE A 116 -5.97 3.54 21.68
C PHE A 116 -5.68 3.97 23.13
N PRO A 117 -6.72 4.35 23.91
CA PRO A 117 -6.58 4.55 25.36
C PRO A 117 -5.98 3.31 26.04
N LYS A 118 -5.14 3.50 27.05
CA LYS A 118 -4.46 2.40 27.78
C LYS A 118 -5.41 1.34 28.36
N ASN A 119 -6.65 1.72 28.64
CA ASN A 119 -7.67 0.84 29.22
C ASN A 119 -8.46 0.03 28.16
N SER A 120 -8.12 0.19 26.88
CA SER A 120 -8.77 -0.52 25.78
C SER A 120 -8.35 -1.99 25.80
N LYS A 121 -9.32 -2.89 25.90
CA LYS A 121 -9.07 -4.32 25.88
C LYS A 121 -8.78 -4.77 24.45
N GLU A 122 -7.59 -5.34 24.22
CA GLU A 122 -7.19 -5.88 22.92
C GLU A 122 -8.17 -6.92 22.37
N SER A 123 -8.81 -7.70 23.25
CA SER A 123 -9.85 -8.66 22.85
C SER A 123 -11.03 -7.98 22.17
N LYS A 124 -11.54 -6.88 22.74
CA LYS A 124 -12.65 -6.11 22.15
C LYS A 124 -12.30 -5.54 20.78
N ILE A 125 -11.06 -5.06 20.62
CA ILE A 125 -10.58 -4.52 19.34
C ILE A 125 -10.52 -5.65 18.30
N LYS A 126 -9.95 -6.81 18.66
CA LYS A 126 -9.91 -7.98 17.77
C LYS A 126 -11.31 -8.48 17.40
N ASP A 127 -12.24 -8.50 18.35
CA ASP A 127 -13.61 -8.93 18.10
C ASP A 127 -14.36 -7.95 17.19
N TRP A 128 -14.17 -6.64 17.39
CA TRP A 128 -14.69 -5.62 16.49
C TRP A 128 -14.12 -5.78 15.07
N MET A 129 -12.80 -5.92 14.93
CA MET A 129 -12.16 -6.17 13.63
C MET A 129 -12.71 -7.42 12.94
N ARG A 130 -12.96 -8.50 13.70
CA ARG A 130 -13.54 -9.74 13.17
C ARG A 130 -14.96 -9.49 12.67
N GLN A 131 -15.77 -8.76 13.42
CA GLN A 131 -17.14 -8.43 13.02
C GLN A 131 -17.17 -7.57 11.75
N GLU A 132 -16.32 -6.54 11.67
CA GLU A 132 -16.26 -5.69 10.48
C GLU A 132 -15.70 -6.45 9.26
N ALA A 133 -14.69 -7.30 9.43
CA ALA A 133 -14.20 -8.16 8.35
C ALA A 133 -15.31 -9.10 7.84
N ASN A 134 -16.03 -9.77 8.75
CA ASN A 134 -17.11 -10.68 8.41
C ASN A 134 -18.25 -9.96 7.65
N ARG A 135 -18.59 -8.71 8.03
CA ARG A 135 -19.59 -7.89 7.32
C ARG A 135 -19.20 -7.60 5.87
N ASN A 136 -17.90 -7.60 5.58
CA ASN A 136 -17.34 -7.40 4.24
C ASN A 136 -17.02 -8.72 3.52
N GLY A 137 -17.50 -9.87 4.03
CA GLY A 137 -17.27 -11.19 3.43
C GLY A 137 -15.87 -11.77 3.68
N LEU A 138 -15.08 -11.17 4.59
CA LEU A 138 -13.72 -11.60 4.90
C LEU A 138 -13.68 -12.34 6.24
N PHE A 139 -13.16 -13.57 6.23
CA PHE A 139 -13.12 -14.45 7.39
C PHE A 139 -11.68 -14.73 7.83
N PRO A 140 -11.05 -13.85 8.62
CA PRO A 140 -9.65 -14.03 9.03
C PRO A 140 -9.48 -15.18 10.01
N LYS A 141 -8.53 -16.08 9.71
CA LYS A 141 -8.15 -17.20 10.58
C LYS A 141 -7.50 -16.71 11.88
N LYS A 142 -6.71 -15.64 11.80
CA LYS A 142 -6.08 -14.98 12.95
C LYS A 142 -6.12 -13.46 12.80
N ILE A 143 -6.18 -12.78 13.95
CA ILE A 143 -6.14 -11.32 14.04
C ILE A 143 -5.02 -10.90 14.99
N PHE A 144 -4.11 -10.07 14.49
CA PHE A 144 -3.02 -9.48 15.25
C PHE A 144 -3.20 -7.97 15.39
N LEU A 145 -2.70 -7.38 16.48
CA LEU A 145 -2.71 -5.94 16.71
C LEU A 145 -1.29 -5.46 16.85
N LEU A 146 -0.85 -4.48 16.06
CA LEU A 146 0.51 -3.97 16.05
C LEU A 146 0.59 -2.45 16.12
N SER A 147 1.77 -1.98 16.47
CA SER A 147 2.17 -0.58 16.30
C SER A 147 3.52 -0.60 15.59
N ALA A 148 3.54 -0.13 14.36
CA ALA A 148 4.79 0.00 13.60
C ALA A 148 5.75 1.02 14.24
N ASN A 149 5.20 2.03 14.93
CA ASN A 149 5.98 3.11 15.54
C ASN A 149 6.50 2.74 16.95
N LYS A 150 5.71 1.98 17.72
CA LYS A 150 6.13 1.46 19.03
C LYS A 150 6.23 -0.05 18.95
N LYS A 151 7.47 -0.58 18.98
CA LYS A 151 7.72 -2.03 19.07
C LYS A 151 7.09 -2.60 20.35
N LYS A 152 5.86 -3.09 20.26
CA LYS A 152 5.26 -3.95 21.29
C LYS A 152 5.86 -5.35 21.11
N LYS A 153 6.54 -5.87 22.13
CA LYS A 153 6.95 -7.28 22.14
C LYS A 153 5.69 -8.14 22.29
N TYR A 154 5.37 -8.93 21.28
CA TYR A 154 4.41 -10.02 21.44
C TYR A 154 5.04 -11.07 22.33
N ARG A 155 4.37 -11.39 23.44
CA ARG A 155 4.64 -12.57 24.26
C ARG A 155 3.66 -13.65 23.85
#